data_AF-A0AA95F4B6-F1
#
_entry.id   AF-A0AA95F4B6-F1
#
_cell.length_a   1.000
_cell.length_b   1.000
_cell.length_c   1.000
_cell.angle_alpha   90.00
_cell.angle_beta   90.00
_cell.angle_gamma   90.00
#
_symmetry.space_group_name_H-M   'P 1'
#
loop_
_entity.id
_entity.type
_entity.pdbx_description
1 polymer ?
#
loop_
_entity_poly.entity_id
_entity_poly.type
_entity_poly.pdbx_seq_one_letter_code
_entity_poly.pdbx_strand_id
1 'polypeptide(L)'
;MGGELHWIENPPKLRQKNWRGGEAFAAEAGERQARAEEIRTAIPHIVYVIQMFEPDWNPEQEKLIRPLRRGANRPPHGWADAAFDVLREDGEWLTVREMLDRIVERHDLSVDDGPAYVLAYGAINAALQRAQRGLVNDGAKPPRWALKSRQSGNEPSSAAGEDDC
;
A
#
# COMPACT_ATOMS: atom_id res chain seq x y z
N MET A 1 -0.06 15.69 -5.30
CA MET A 1 0.47 16.21 -4.01
C MET A 1 -0.58 16.69 -2.98
N GLY A 2 -1.89 16.47 -3.17
CA GLY A 2 -2.94 16.97 -2.24
C GLY A 2 -3.44 15.99 -1.16
N GLY A 3 -2.63 15.03 -0.69
CA GLY A 3 -3.12 13.95 0.15
C GLY A 3 -3.64 14.39 1.52
N GLU A 4 -3.01 15.41 2.12
CA GLU A 4 -3.42 16.02 3.39
C GLU A 4 -4.70 16.86 3.22
N LEU A 5 -4.74 17.72 2.19
CA LEU A 5 -5.91 18.54 1.87
C LEU A 5 -7.15 17.68 1.60
N HIS A 6 -7.01 16.62 0.79
CA HIS A 6 -8.07 15.66 0.51
C HIS A 6 -8.57 14.96 1.79
N TRP A 7 -7.68 14.72 2.76
CA TRP A 7 -8.06 14.13 4.05
C TRP A 7 -8.82 15.10 4.96
N ILE A 8 -8.44 16.37 4.96
CA ILE A 8 -9.12 17.42 5.72
C ILE A 8 -10.53 17.65 5.15
N GLU A 9 -10.66 17.66 3.83
CA GLU A 9 -11.93 17.85 3.12
C GLU A 9 -12.81 16.59 3.11
N ASN A 10 -12.22 15.40 2.99
CA ASN A 10 -12.92 14.11 2.90
C ASN A 10 -12.39 13.08 3.91
N PRO A 11 -12.65 13.27 5.22
CA PRO A 11 -12.25 12.32 6.24
C PRO A 11 -13.00 10.98 6.09
N PRO A 12 -12.30 9.84 5.90
CA PRO A 12 -12.89 8.55 5.50
C PRO A 12 -13.80 7.89 6.55
N LYS A 13 -13.81 8.38 7.79
CA LYS A 13 -14.56 7.76 8.91
C LYS A 13 -15.76 8.57 9.42
N LEU A 14 -15.94 9.82 8.96
CA LEU A 14 -17.08 10.65 9.36
C LEU A 14 -18.42 10.18 8.78
N ARG A 15 -18.41 9.31 7.75
CA ARG A 15 -19.63 8.69 7.23
C ARG A 15 -20.21 7.58 8.12
N GLN A 16 -19.49 7.16 9.17
CA GLN A 16 -19.96 6.12 10.08
C GLN A 16 -20.50 6.75 11.37
N LYS A 17 -21.79 6.53 11.64
CA LYS A 17 -22.59 7.13 12.73
C LYS A 17 -22.04 6.90 14.15
N ASN A 18 -21.03 6.02 14.34
CA ASN A 18 -20.53 5.56 15.63
C ASN A 18 -19.00 5.72 15.80
N TRP A 19 -18.38 6.78 15.27
CA TRP A 19 -16.94 6.99 15.46
C TRP A 19 -16.63 7.52 16.89
N ARG A 20 -16.06 6.66 17.75
CA ARG A 20 -15.39 7.03 19.00
C ARG A 20 -14.17 7.92 18.69
N GLY A 21 -14.36 9.23 18.63
CA GLY A 21 -13.34 10.22 18.22
C GLY A 21 -13.90 11.43 17.46
N GLY A 22 -15.20 11.44 17.14
CA GLY A 22 -15.84 12.54 16.41
C GLY A 22 -15.80 13.89 17.13
N GLU A 23 -15.93 13.91 18.47
CA GLU A 23 -15.90 15.16 19.25
C GLU A 23 -14.50 15.81 19.27
N ALA A 24 -13.44 15.03 19.50
CA ALA A 24 -12.06 15.52 19.45
C ALA A 24 -11.71 16.00 18.03
N PHE A 25 -12.15 15.26 17.00
CA PHE A 25 -12.01 15.69 15.62
C PHE A 25 -12.72 17.03 15.39
N ALA A 26 -13.97 17.19 15.83
CA ALA A 26 -14.72 18.43 15.69
C ALA A 26 -14.07 19.62 16.45
N ALA A 27 -13.47 19.38 17.61
CA ALA A 27 -12.77 20.39 18.39
C ALA A 27 -11.54 20.97 17.65
N GLU A 28 -10.80 20.13 16.91
CA GLU A 28 -9.64 20.54 16.11
C GLU A 28 -10.01 21.12 14.72
N ALA A 29 -11.29 21.46 14.47
CA ALA A 29 -11.72 21.93 13.16
C ALA A 29 -11.04 23.23 12.72
N GLY A 30 -10.83 24.17 13.64
CA GLY A 30 -10.19 25.46 13.34
C GLY A 30 -8.74 25.33 12.90
N GLU A 31 -7.93 24.54 13.61
CA GLU A 31 -6.53 24.28 13.26
C GLU A 31 -6.40 23.55 11.92
N ARG A 32 -7.31 22.60 11.64
CA ARG A 32 -7.34 21.88 10.36
C ARG A 32 -7.75 22.77 9.20
N GLN A 33 -8.64 23.74 9.42
CA GLN A 33 -9.01 24.73 8.42
C GLN A 33 -7.82 25.64 8.07
N ALA A 34 -7.12 26.16 9.09
CA ALA A 34 -5.93 26.98 8.89
C ALA A 34 -4.83 26.21 8.14
N ARG A 35 -4.60 24.94 8.51
CA ARG A 35 -3.65 24.07 7.80
C ARG A 35 -4.04 23.83 6.34
N ALA A 36 -5.33 23.66 6.06
CA ALA A 36 -5.82 23.51 4.68
C ALA A 36 -5.55 24.77 3.84
N GLU A 37 -5.71 25.96 4.41
CA GLU A 37 -5.43 27.23 3.71
C GLU A 37 -3.93 27.42 3.41
N GLU A 38 -3.05 27.07 4.36
CA GLU A 38 -1.60 27.04 4.13
C GLU A 38 -1.25 26.13 2.94
N ILE A 39 -1.83 24.92 2.92
CA ILE A 39 -1.56 23.93 1.87
C ILE A 39 -2.09 24.41 0.51
N ARG A 40 -3.31 24.97 0.46
CA ARG A 40 -3.88 25.53 -0.78
C ARG A 40 -3.01 26.66 -1.34
N THR A 41 -2.38 27.44 -0.46
CA THR A 41 -1.47 28.53 -0.86
C THR A 41 -0.12 27.98 -1.35
N ALA A 42 0.39 26.92 -0.72
CA ALA A 42 1.69 26.34 -1.07
C ALA A 42 1.68 25.49 -2.35
N ILE A 43 0.59 24.74 -2.62
CA ILE A 43 0.52 23.79 -3.74
C ILE A 43 0.85 24.43 -5.10
N PRO A 44 0.29 25.59 -5.49
CA PRO A 44 0.60 26.22 -6.78
C PRO A 44 2.09 26.54 -6.94
N HIS A 45 2.76 26.97 -5.87
CA HIS A 45 4.19 27.28 -5.91
C HIS A 45 5.04 26.03 -6.12
N ILE A 46 4.69 24.92 -5.47
CA ILE A 46 5.40 23.64 -5.63
C ILE A 46 5.17 23.06 -7.03
N VAL A 47 3.94 23.12 -7.53
CA VAL A 47 3.60 22.69 -8.89
C VAL A 47 4.42 23.48 -9.92
N TYR A 48 4.50 24.80 -9.74
CA TYR A 48 5.30 25.66 -10.61
C TYR A 48 6.78 25.25 -10.64
N VAL A 49 7.39 24.99 -9.47
CA VAL A 49 8.78 24.54 -9.39
C VAL A 49 8.99 23.21 -10.11
N ILE A 50 8.09 22.24 -9.95
CA ILE A 50 8.21 20.94 -10.62
C ILE A 50 8.11 21.11 -12.13
N GLN A 51 7.15 21.91 -12.60
CA GLN A 51 6.95 22.18 -14.02
C GLN A 51 8.13 22.93 -14.67
N MET A 52 8.96 23.65 -13.88
CA MET A 52 10.20 24.21 -14.40
C MET A 52 11.25 23.15 -14.77
N PHE A 53 11.22 21.97 -14.13
CA PHE A 53 12.14 20.86 -14.41
C PHE A 53 11.49 19.78 -15.30
N GLU A 54 10.18 19.60 -15.20
CA GLU A 54 9.40 18.61 -15.95
C GLU A 54 8.14 19.28 -16.55
N PRO A 55 8.23 19.90 -17.74
CA PRO A 55 7.13 20.70 -18.31
C PRO A 55 5.86 19.90 -18.63
N ASP A 56 6.04 18.63 -19.00
CA ASP A 56 4.94 17.72 -19.36
C ASP A 56 4.27 17.10 -18.12
N TRP A 57 4.78 17.40 -16.91
CA TRP A 57 4.29 16.84 -15.67
C TRP A 57 2.91 17.40 -15.31
N ASN A 58 1.94 16.49 -15.11
CA ASN A 58 0.55 16.82 -14.77
C ASN A 58 0.22 16.40 -13.32
N PRO A 59 0.00 17.37 -12.40
CA PRO A 59 -0.27 17.07 -10.99
C PRO A 59 -1.57 16.30 -10.74
N GLU A 60 -2.54 16.32 -11.67
CA GLU A 60 -3.81 15.61 -11.51
C GLU A 60 -3.72 14.11 -11.84
N GLN A 61 -2.74 13.72 -12.66
CA GLN A 61 -2.50 12.32 -13.03
C GLN A 61 -1.58 11.62 -12.02
N GLU A 62 -0.92 12.40 -11.16
CA GLU A 62 0.00 11.89 -10.17
C GLU A 62 -0.69 11.30 -8.94
N LYS A 63 -0.14 10.19 -8.46
CA LYS A 63 -0.64 9.55 -7.23
C LYS A 63 -0.48 10.52 -6.06
N LEU A 64 -1.56 10.71 -5.31
CA LEU A 64 -1.58 11.49 -4.08
C LEU A 64 -0.56 10.92 -3.07
N ILE A 65 0.51 11.68 -2.80
CA ILE A 65 1.39 11.44 -1.66
C ILE A 65 0.56 11.69 -0.39
N ARG A 66 0.29 10.62 0.37
CA ARG A 66 -0.50 10.68 1.61
C ARG A 66 0.46 10.88 2.79
N PRO A 67 0.18 11.82 3.72
CA PRO A 67 0.97 11.95 4.93
C PRO A 67 1.03 10.61 5.70
N LEU A 68 2.23 10.18 6.03
CA LEU A 68 2.51 9.01 6.86
C LEU A 68 1.99 9.26 8.29
N ARG A 69 0.73 8.95 8.56
CA ARG A 69 0.26 8.76 9.95
C ARG A 69 -0.41 7.40 10.09
N ARG A 70 0.36 6.41 10.55
CA ARG A 70 -0.14 5.16 11.13
C ARG A 70 0.75 4.80 12.32
N GLY A 71 0.13 4.35 13.42
CA GLY A 71 0.77 4.19 14.73
C GLY A 71 1.98 3.25 14.75
N ALA A 72 2.74 3.30 15.85
CA ALA A 72 4.08 2.71 16.02
C ALA A 72 4.28 1.26 15.54
N ASN A 73 3.21 0.45 15.44
CA ASN A 73 3.30 -0.98 15.11
C ASN A 73 2.63 -1.34 13.77
N ARG A 74 2.64 -0.43 12.79
CA ARG A 74 2.04 -0.72 11.46
C ARG A 74 2.86 -0.12 10.32
N PRO A 75 3.06 -0.85 9.21
CA PRO A 75 3.80 -0.32 8.08
C PRO A 75 3.10 0.89 7.42
N PRO A 76 3.87 1.79 6.77
CA PRO A 76 3.44 3.01 6.10
C PRO A 76 2.12 2.93 5.33
N HIS A 77 2.03 1.96 4.41
CA HIS A 77 0.90 1.78 3.52
C HIS A 77 -0.14 0.79 4.08
N GLY A 78 0.15 0.19 5.24
CA GLY A 78 -0.63 -0.88 5.86
C GLY A 78 -0.21 -2.27 5.36
N TRP A 79 -0.56 -3.28 6.13
CA TRP A 79 -0.11 -4.66 5.93
C TRP A 79 -0.36 -5.23 4.53
N ALA A 80 -1.49 -4.88 3.90
CA ALA A 80 -1.82 -5.35 2.56
C ALA A 80 -0.87 -4.77 1.51
N ASP A 81 -0.76 -3.45 1.44
CA ASP A 81 0.08 -2.77 0.44
C ASP A 81 1.55 -3.15 0.62
N ALA A 82 2.04 -3.19 1.87
CA ALA A 82 3.40 -3.61 2.17
C ALA A 82 3.70 -5.06 1.72
N ALA A 83 2.72 -5.97 1.82
CA ALA A 83 2.88 -7.34 1.33
C ALA A 83 2.95 -7.40 -0.21
N PHE A 84 2.19 -6.55 -0.91
CA PHE A 84 2.31 -6.45 -2.37
C PHE A 84 3.65 -5.85 -2.80
N ASP A 85 4.18 -4.89 -2.04
CA ASP A 85 5.47 -4.27 -2.33
C ASP A 85 6.61 -5.29 -2.15
N VAL A 86 6.60 -6.09 -1.08
CA VAL A 86 7.53 -7.22 -0.90
C VAL A 86 7.44 -8.21 -2.07
N LEU A 87 6.24 -8.61 -2.48
CA LEU A 87 6.05 -9.49 -3.64
C LEU A 87 6.53 -8.88 -4.97
N ARG A 88 6.43 -7.55 -5.12
CA ARG A 88 6.89 -6.82 -6.32
C ARG A 88 8.40 -6.76 -6.40
N GLU A 89 9.10 -6.67 -5.29
CA GLU A 89 10.55 -6.49 -5.25
C GLU A 89 11.26 -7.85 -5.42
N ASP A 90 10.92 -8.82 -4.57
CA ASP A 90 11.73 -10.04 -4.43
C ASP A 90 11.51 -11.05 -5.57
N GLY A 91 10.35 -11.03 -6.22
CA GLY A 91 10.05 -11.92 -7.35
C GLY A 91 9.95 -13.41 -7.04
N GLU A 92 10.21 -13.80 -5.79
CA GLU A 92 10.13 -15.16 -5.29
C GLU A 92 8.74 -15.52 -4.77
N TRP A 93 8.51 -16.83 -4.64
CA TRP A 93 7.33 -17.37 -3.98
C TRP A 93 7.47 -17.22 -2.47
N LEU A 94 6.59 -16.45 -1.84
CA LEU A 94 6.65 -16.17 -0.40
C LEU A 94 5.39 -16.62 0.33
N THR A 95 5.58 -17.18 1.51
CA THR A 95 4.52 -17.42 2.48
C THR A 95 4.11 -16.11 3.16
N VAL A 96 2.93 -16.09 3.76
CA VAL A 96 2.46 -14.94 4.56
C VAL A 96 3.42 -14.61 5.70
N ARG A 97 4.04 -15.63 6.31
CA ARG A 97 5.03 -15.45 7.38
C ARG A 97 6.29 -14.77 6.86
N GLU A 98 6.87 -15.27 5.77
CA GLU A 98 8.07 -14.66 5.17
C GLU A 98 7.80 -13.21 4.72
N MET A 99 6.61 -12.92 4.17
CA MET A 99 6.22 -11.54 3.87
C MET A 99 6.14 -10.67 5.12
N LEU A 100 5.52 -11.17 6.18
CA LEU A 100 5.39 -10.45 7.45
C LEU A 100 6.77 -10.14 8.04
N ASP A 101 7.66 -11.12 8.09
CA ASP A 101 9.03 -10.97 8.61
C ASP A 101 9.79 -9.88 7.83
N ARG A 102 9.71 -9.89 6.49
CA ARG A 102 10.34 -8.87 5.64
C ARG A 102 9.73 -7.47 5.83
N ILE A 103 8.41 -7.36 6.02
CA ILE A 103 7.74 -6.07 6.30
C ILE A 103 8.18 -5.53 7.65
N VAL A 104 8.27 -6.40 8.66
CA VAL A 104 8.68 -6.05 10.03
C VAL A 104 10.10 -5.54 10.04
N GLU A 105 11.03 -6.26 9.40
CA GLU A 105 12.43 -5.86 9.26
C GLU A 105 12.57 -4.54 8.49
N ARG A 106 11.92 -4.42 7.32
CA ARG A 106 12.00 -3.23 6.46
C ARG A 106 11.53 -1.94 7.14
N HIS A 107 10.54 -2.05 8.03
CA HIS A 107 9.91 -0.90 8.66
C HIS A 107 10.25 -0.76 10.14
N ASP A 108 11.24 -1.52 10.64
CA ASP A 108 11.69 -1.51 12.04
C ASP A 108 10.51 -1.63 13.03
N LEU A 109 9.61 -2.58 12.75
CA LEU A 109 8.40 -2.77 13.55
C LEU A 109 8.66 -3.78 14.68
N SER A 110 8.08 -3.53 15.85
CA SER A 110 8.04 -4.54 16.92
C SER A 110 6.71 -5.29 16.86
N VAL A 111 6.74 -6.48 16.25
CA VAL A 111 5.58 -7.38 16.20
C VAL A 111 5.99 -8.70 16.83
N ASP A 112 5.95 -8.76 18.16
CA ASP A 112 6.17 -10.01 18.88
C ASP A 112 5.04 -11.01 18.57
N ASP A 113 5.29 -12.31 18.79
CA ASP A 113 4.39 -13.49 18.61
C ASP A 113 3.03 -13.43 19.38
N GLY A 114 2.57 -12.24 19.75
CA GLY A 114 1.30 -11.95 20.41
C GLY A 114 0.19 -11.47 19.47
N PRO A 115 -0.80 -10.73 20.01
CA PRO A 115 -1.99 -10.32 19.26
C PRO A 115 -1.70 -9.47 18.02
N ALA A 116 -0.62 -8.68 18.05
CA ALA A 116 -0.19 -7.86 16.92
C ALA A 116 0.23 -8.72 15.72
N TYR A 117 0.96 -9.82 15.96
CA TYR A 117 1.37 -10.78 14.93
C TYR A 117 0.16 -11.43 14.27
N VAL A 118 -0.80 -11.92 15.07
CA VAL A 118 -2.02 -12.57 14.55
C VAL A 118 -2.84 -11.61 13.68
N LEU A 119 -2.97 -10.35 14.12
CA LEU A 119 -3.68 -9.32 13.36
C LEU A 119 -2.96 -8.96 12.06
N ALA A 120 -1.63 -8.84 12.08
CA ALA A 120 -0.82 -8.57 10.90
C ALA A 120 -0.90 -9.72 9.90
N TYR A 121 -0.64 -10.96 10.36
CA TYR A 121 -0.76 -12.18 9.56
C TYR A 121 -2.15 -12.33 8.95
N GLY A 122 -3.20 -12.15 9.75
CA GLY A 122 -4.58 -12.21 9.28
C GLY A 122 -4.91 -11.14 8.23
N ALA A 123 -4.40 -9.92 8.40
CA ALA A 123 -4.59 -8.83 7.45
C ALA A 123 -3.92 -9.13 6.10
N ILE A 124 -2.68 -9.64 6.10
CA ILE A 124 -1.96 -10.03 4.89
C ILE A 124 -2.69 -11.18 4.20
N ASN A 125 -2.98 -12.26 4.92
CA ASN A 125 -3.66 -13.43 4.36
C ASN A 125 -5.01 -13.06 3.73
N ALA A 126 -5.82 -12.24 4.42
CA ALA A 126 -7.10 -11.78 3.89
C ALA A 126 -6.96 -10.86 2.66
N ALA A 127 -5.85 -10.13 2.53
CA ALA A 127 -5.57 -9.32 1.35
C ALA A 127 -5.20 -10.19 0.14
N LEU A 128 -4.30 -11.16 0.33
CA LEU A 128 -3.88 -12.08 -0.73
C LEU A 128 -5.06 -12.90 -1.27
N GLN A 129 -5.91 -13.42 -0.37
CA GLN A 129 -7.11 -14.16 -0.74
C GLN A 129 -8.13 -13.33 -1.53
N ARG A 130 -8.17 -11.99 -1.37
CA ARG A 130 -9.05 -11.11 -2.17
C ARG A 130 -8.43 -10.74 -3.52
N ALA A 131 -7.11 -10.78 -3.65
CA ALA A 131 -6.38 -10.33 -4.81
C ALA A 131 -6.07 -11.44 -5.85
N GLN A 132 -6.91 -12.47 -5.91
CA GLN A 132 -6.77 -13.64 -6.79
C GLN A 132 -6.61 -13.34 -8.28
N ARG A 133 -6.97 -12.14 -8.75
CA ARG A 133 -6.80 -11.75 -10.17
C ARG A 133 -5.34 -11.46 -10.55
N GLY A 134 -4.53 -10.99 -9.61
CA GLY A 134 -3.14 -10.58 -9.85
C GLY A 134 -2.06 -11.46 -9.21
N LEU A 135 -2.48 -12.41 -8.38
CA LEU A 135 -1.62 -13.31 -7.62
C LEU A 135 -1.92 -14.76 -7.95
N VAL A 136 -0.90 -15.59 -7.87
CA VAL A 136 -1.00 -17.05 -7.92
C VAL A 136 -0.47 -17.63 -6.62
N ASN A 137 -1.00 -18.79 -6.23
CA ASN A 137 -0.44 -19.59 -5.14
C ASN A 137 0.03 -20.95 -5.68
N ASP A 138 0.97 -21.57 -4.97
CA ASP A 138 1.60 -22.84 -5.36
C ASP A 138 0.79 -24.08 -4.92
N GLY A 139 -0.35 -23.88 -4.28
CA GLY A 139 -1.18 -24.96 -3.72
C GLY A 139 -0.61 -25.65 -2.48
N ALA A 140 0.55 -25.22 -1.97
CA ALA A 140 1.18 -25.81 -0.78
C ALA A 140 0.44 -25.43 0.52
N LYS A 141 0.79 -26.09 1.63
CA LYS A 141 0.31 -25.77 2.98
C LYS A 141 1.52 -25.58 3.90
N PRO A 142 1.86 -24.32 4.29
CA PRO A 142 1.19 -23.06 3.96
C PRO A 142 1.39 -22.65 2.49
N PRO A 143 0.43 -21.93 1.87
CA PRO A 143 0.53 -21.50 0.48
C PRO A 143 1.60 -20.44 0.32
N ARG A 144 2.45 -20.59 -0.70
CA ARG A 144 3.35 -19.54 -1.16
C ARG A 144 2.67 -18.76 -2.29
N TRP A 145 2.91 -17.46 -2.33
CA TRP A 145 2.27 -16.54 -3.27
C TRP A 145 3.32 -15.86 -4.14
N ALA A 146 2.94 -15.57 -5.39
CA ALA A 146 3.74 -14.81 -6.32
C ALA A 146 2.84 -13.95 -7.23
N LEU A 147 3.42 -12.93 -7.86
CA LEU A 147 2.73 -12.12 -8.88
C LEU A 147 2.59 -12.90 -10.18
N LYS A 148 1.37 -12.92 -10.74
CA LYS A 148 1.07 -13.62 -11.99
C LYS A 148 1.90 -13.09 -13.18
N SER A 149 2.18 -11.78 -13.21
CA SER A 149 2.96 -11.12 -14.25
C SER A 149 4.42 -11.59 -14.33
N ARG A 150 4.97 -12.15 -13.24
CA ARG A 150 6.33 -12.70 -13.24
C ARG A 150 6.38 -14.19 -13.65
N GLN A 151 5.24 -14.88 -13.67
CA GLN A 151 5.16 -16.28 -14.14
C GLN A 151 5.03 -16.37 -15.66
N SER A 152 4.37 -15.40 -16.30
CA SER A 152 4.21 -15.33 -17.76
C SER A 152 5.50 -15.04 -18.54
N GLY A 153 6.62 -14.77 -17.84
CA GLY A 153 7.94 -14.55 -18.46
C GLY A 153 8.88 -15.77 -18.40
N ASN A 154 8.44 -16.90 -17.83
CA ASN A 154 9.29 -18.06 -17.58
C ASN A 154 8.75 -19.36 -18.20
N GLU A 155 7.90 -19.28 -19.23
CA GLU A 155 7.60 -20.45 -20.07
C GLU A 155 8.84 -20.76 -20.93
N PRO A 156 9.50 -21.91 -20.78
CA PRO A 156 10.44 -22.36 -21.79
C PRO A 156 9.63 -22.58 -23.06
N SER A 157 9.99 -21.86 -24.11
CA SER A 157 9.52 -22.08 -25.46
C SER A 157 9.89 -23.51 -25.87
N SER A 158 9.00 -24.47 -25.60
CA SER A 158 9.06 -25.81 -26.19
C SER A 158 8.70 -25.66 -27.66
N ALA A 159 9.69 -25.30 -28.46
CA ALA A 159 9.61 -25.39 -29.91
C ALA A 159 9.49 -26.87 -30.28
N ALA A 160 8.45 -27.14 -31.07
CA ALA A 160 8.16 -28.42 -31.69
C ALA A 160 9.33 -28.93 -32.54
N GLY A 161 9.44 -30.25 -32.61
CA GLY A 161 10.34 -30.98 -33.47
C GLY A 161 10.00 -32.46 -33.43
N GLU A 162 8.74 -32.80 -33.72
CA GLU A 162 8.39 -34.13 -34.22
C GLU A 162 8.97 -34.24 -35.64
N ASP A 163 10.07 -34.98 -35.79
CA ASP A 163 10.49 -35.53 -37.08
C ASP A 163 10.07 -37.00 -37.10
N ASP A 164 9.08 -37.26 -37.96
CA ASP A 164 8.53 -38.56 -38.34
C ASP A 164 9.60 -39.42 -39.06
N CYS A 165 9.55 -40.75 -38.84
CA CYS A 165 10.35 -41.75 -39.58
C CYS A 165 9.47 -42.53 -40.55
#